data_AF-J9F856-F1
#
_entry.id   AF-J9F856-F1
#
_cell.length_a   1.000
_cell.length_b   1.000
_cell.length_c   1.000
_cell.angle_alpha   90.00
_cell.angle_beta   90.00
_cell.angle_gamma   90.00
#
_symmetry.space_group_name_H-M   'P 1'
#
loop_
_entity.id
_entity.type
_entity.pdbx_description
1 polymer ?
#
loop_
_entity_poly.entity_id
_entity_poly.type
_entity_poly.pdbx_seq_one_letter_code
_entity_poly.pdbx_strand_id
1 'polypeptide(L)'
;MLYSKKRIPLFFIGANNANLRMLRALCPKLRIMARDNVVRVIGGEEDMVAFEELFSQLEKRCARFNRLTEEDVLQTVRGVTPSVSEEGVIVYSTGGKPITPRSENQRRLVEAYQHSDMIFAVGPAGSGKTYTAIALAVRAL
;
A
#
# COMPACT_ATOMS: atom_id res chain seq x y z
N MET A 1 16.04 -4.42 -27.02
CA MET A 1 16.00 -5.17 -25.75
C MET A 1 16.23 -4.16 -24.63
N LEU A 2 15.19 -3.82 -23.89
CA LEU A 2 15.24 -2.80 -22.85
C LEU A 2 15.40 -3.45 -21.46
N TYR A 3 15.99 -2.71 -20.52
CA TYR A 3 16.31 -3.17 -19.17
C TYR A 3 15.88 -2.13 -18.14
N SER A 4 15.11 -2.55 -17.14
CA SER A 4 14.72 -1.71 -16.00
C SER A 4 15.04 -2.41 -14.68
N LYS A 5 15.52 -1.64 -13.69
CA LYS A 5 15.90 -2.11 -12.35
C LYS A 5 15.22 -1.23 -11.30
N LYS A 6 14.31 -1.80 -10.51
CA LYS A 6 13.60 -1.07 -9.44
C LYS A 6 13.73 -1.76 -8.10
N ARG A 7 13.83 -0.96 -7.03
CA ARG A 7 13.80 -1.44 -5.64
C ARG A 7 12.36 -1.43 -5.15
N ILE A 8 11.87 -2.54 -4.60
CA ILE A 8 10.49 -2.69 -4.13
C ILE A 8 10.43 -3.05 -2.64
N PRO A 9 9.33 -2.68 -1.96
CA PRO A 9 9.05 -3.19 -0.62
C PRO A 9 8.94 -4.72 -0.63
N LEU A 10 9.36 -5.39 0.44
CA LEU A 10 9.25 -6.85 0.59
C LEU A 10 7.82 -7.37 0.37
N PHE A 11 6.81 -6.60 0.83
CA PHE A 11 5.40 -6.94 0.66
C PHE A 11 4.94 -6.93 -0.81
N PHE A 12 5.62 -6.22 -1.70
CA PHE A 12 5.27 -6.17 -3.12
C PHE A 12 5.46 -7.53 -3.79
N ILE A 13 6.49 -8.29 -3.39
CA ILE A 13 6.76 -9.64 -3.92
C ILE A 13 5.64 -10.62 -3.55
N GLY A 14 4.97 -10.38 -2.42
CA GLY A 14 3.92 -11.24 -1.86
C GLY A 14 4.49 -12.48 -1.18
N ALA A 15 3.68 -13.12 -0.33
CA ALA A 15 4.04 -14.38 0.31
C ALA A 15 4.38 -15.44 -0.77
N ASN A 16 5.47 -16.18 -0.58
CA ASN A 16 5.95 -17.19 -1.53
C ASN A 16 6.09 -16.70 -2.99
N ASN A 17 6.41 -15.41 -3.18
CA ASN A 17 6.51 -14.77 -4.50
C ASN A 17 5.21 -14.80 -5.33
N ALA A 18 4.03 -14.87 -4.69
CA ALA A 18 2.74 -14.97 -5.37
C ALA A 18 2.51 -13.82 -6.38
N ASN A 19 2.72 -12.57 -5.96
CA ASN A 19 2.53 -11.40 -6.82
C ASN A 19 3.52 -11.42 -8.00
N LEU A 20 4.77 -11.81 -7.76
CA LEU A 20 5.78 -11.93 -8.81
C LEU A 20 5.42 -13.02 -9.83
N ARG A 21 4.92 -14.17 -9.37
CA ARG A 21 4.43 -15.24 -10.25
C ARG A 21 3.27 -14.75 -11.11
N MET A 22 2.37 -13.97 -10.52
CA MET A 22 1.22 -13.45 -11.26
C MET A 22 1.64 -12.40 -12.29
N LEU A 23 2.55 -11.47 -11.95
CA LEU A 23 3.11 -10.53 -12.92
C LEU A 23 3.78 -11.24 -14.10
N ARG A 24 4.49 -12.35 -13.86
CA ARG A 24 5.06 -13.19 -14.92
C ARG A 24 3.97 -13.83 -15.79
N ALA A 25 2.89 -14.30 -15.20
CA ALA A 25 1.77 -14.90 -15.94
C ALA A 25 1.02 -13.86 -16.80
N LEU A 26 0.90 -12.63 -16.31
CA LEU A 26 0.22 -11.52 -16.99
C LEU A 26 1.08 -10.89 -18.10
N CYS A 27 2.41 -10.93 -17.95
CA CYS A 27 3.35 -10.38 -18.93
C CYS A 27 4.27 -11.47 -19.50
N PRO A 28 3.75 -12.45 -20.27
CA PRO A 28 4.53 -13.60 -20.74
C PRO A 28 5.65 -13.22 -21.71
N LYS A 29 5.55 -12.06 -22.38
CA LYS A 29 6.59 -11.52 -23.27
C LYS A 29 7.78 -10.90 -22.53
N LEU A 30 7.64 -10.66 -21.22
CA LEU A 30 8.66 -10.04 -20.39
C LEU A 30 9.38 -11.08 -19.53
N ARG A 31 10.71 -10.97 -19.47
CA ARG A 31 11.53 -11.74 -18.55
C ARG A 31 11.70 -10.97 -17.24
N ILE A 32 10.91 -11.33 -16.23
CA ILE A 32 10.89 -10.68 -14.91
C ILE A 32 11.69 -11.51 -13.88
N MET A 33 12.71 -10.92 -13.28
CA MET A 33 13.55 -11.51 -12.24
C MET A 33 13.50 -10.67 -10.97
N ALA A 34 13.43 -11.27 -9.79
CA ALA A 34 13.52 -10.56 -8.52
C ALA A 34 14.61 -11.16 -7.63
N ARG A 35 15.45 -10.31 -7.03
CA ARG A 35 16.49 -10.68 -6.07
C ARG A 35 16.80 -9.51 -5.15
N ASP A 36 16.90 -9.73 -3.84
CA ASP A 36 17.30 -8.73 -2.84
C ASP A 36 16.50 -7.42 -2.94
N ASN A 37 15.16 -7.53 -3.00
CA ASN A 37 14.23 -6.41 -3.20
C ASN A 37 14.40 -5.63 -4.50
N VAL A 38 15.12 -6.19 -5.47
CA VAL A 38 15.30 -5.60 -6.79
C VAL A 38 14.59 -6.43 -7.84
N VAL A 39 13.68 -5.80 -8.59
CA VAL A 39 13.07 -6.39 -9.79
C VAL A 39 13.85 -5.93 -11.01
N ARG A 40 14.20 -6.89 -11.87
CA ARG A 40 14.79 -6.68 -13.19
C ARG A 40 13.83 -7.18 -14.24
N VAL A 41 13.54 -6.35 -15.24
CA VAL A 41 12.64 -6.69 -16.34
C VAL A 41 13.34 -6.47 -17.66
N ILE A 42 13.14 -7.42 -18.58
CA ILE A 42 13.73 -7.43 -19.90
C ILE A 42 12.66 -7.81 -20.92
N GLY A 43 12.53 -7.02 -21.99
CA GLY A 43 11.59 -7.32 -23.07
C GLY A 43 11.65 -6.33 -24.23
N GLY A 44 10.58 -6.34 -25.04
CA GLY A 44 10.32 -5.36 -26.09
C GLY A 44 9.94 -3.98 -25.52
N GLU A 45 10.04 -2.95 -26.35
CA GLU A 45 9.79 -1.56 -25.94
C GLU A 45 8.34 -1.31 -25.54
N GLU A 46 7.39 -1.70 -26.38
CA GLU A 46 5.96 -1.58 -26.09
C GLU A 46 5.57 -2.30 -24.80
N ASP A 47 6.05 -3.55 -24.61
CA ASP A 47 5.77 -4.34 -23.42
C ASP A 47 6.39 -3.71 -22.16
N MET A 48 7.57 -3.09 -22.27
CA MET A 48 8.23 -2.40 -21.15
C MET A 48 7.47 -1.14 -20.73
N VAL A 49 6.98 -0.34 -21.68
CA VAL A 49 6.17 0.85 -21.38
C VAL A 49 4.91 0.46 -20.61
N ALA A 50 4.16 -0.53 -21.12
CA ALA A 50 2.95 -1.03 -20.45
C ALA A 50 3.25 -1.59 -19.05
N PHE A 51 4.38 -2.29 -18.89
CA PHE A 51 4.81 -2.79 -17.59
C PHE A 51 5.16 -1.68 -16.62
N GLU A 52 5.85 -0.62 -17.05
CA GLU A 52 6.20 0.50 -16.18
C GLU A 52 4.98 1.25 -15.67
N GLU A 53 3.96 1.45 -16.51
CA GLU A 53 2.69 2.03 -16.11
C GLU A 53 1.98 1.16 -15.07
N LEU A 54 1.83 -0.14 -15.34
CA LEU A 54 1.24 -1.10 -14.41
C LEU A 54 2.00 -1.10 -13.08
N PHE A 55 3.33 -1.20 -13.14
CA PHE A 55 4.18 -1.26 -11.97
C PHE A 55 4.07 0.00 -11.12
N SER A 56 4.03 1.18 -11.75
CA SER A 56 3.83 2.46 -11.04
C SER A 56 2.50 2.50 -10.29
N GLN A 57 1.42 1.97 -10.88
CA GLN A 57 0.11 1.88 -10.22
C GLN A 57 0.15 0.93 -9.01
N LEU A 58 0.80 -0.23 -9.15
CA LEU A 58 0.97 -1.18 -8.05
C LEU A 58 1.87 -0.61 -6.94
N GLU A 59 2.92 0.12 -7.27
CA GLU A 59 3.80 0.82 -6.31
C GLU A 59 2.98 1.82 -5.49
N LYS A 60 2.19 2.69 -6.15
CA LYS A 60 1.32 3.67 -5.47
C LYS A 60 0.33 2.98 -4.53
N ARG A 61 -0.27 1.88 -4.99
CA ARG A 61 -1.23 1.11 -4.20
C ARG A 61 -0.58 0.45 -2.99
N CYS A 62 0.59 -0.17 -3.18
CA CYS A 62 1.35 -0.79 -2.10
C CYS A 62 1.78 0.24 -1.04
N ALA A 63 2.22 1.43 -1.48
CA ALA A 63 2.59 2.52 -0.58
C ALA A 63 1.39 3.06 0.21
N ARG A 64 0.20 3.16 -0.42
CA ARG A 64 -1.02 3.67 0.24
C ARG A 64 -1.60 2.69 1.25
N PHE A 65 -1.71 1.42 0.89
CA PHE A 65 -2.44 0.42 1.68
C PHE A 65 -1.54 -0.47 2.55
N ASN A 66 -0.21 -0.34 2.44
CA ASN A 66 0.77 -1.26 3.05
C ASN A 66 0.45 -2.75 2.77
N ARG A 67 -0.16 -3.02 1.62
CA ARG A 67 -0.60 -4.35 1.18
C ARG A 67 -0.77 -4.36 -0.34
N LEU A 68 -0.49 -5.51 -0.92
CA LEU A 68 -0.73 -5.80 -2.33
C LEU A 68 -1.25 -7.23 -2.46
N THR A 69 -2.55 -7.37 -2.71
CA THR A 69 -3.21 -8.67 -2.91
C THR A 69 -3.23 -9.08 -4.36
N GLU A 70 -3.57 -10.34 -4.61
CA GLU A 70 -3.77 -10.83 -5.98
C GLU A 70 -4.89 -10.06 -6.70
N GLU A 71 -6.00 -9.80 -5.99
CA GLU A 71 -7.11 -9.00 -6.51
C GLU A 71 -6.65 -7.59 -6.89
N ASP A 72 -5.82 -6.96 -6.06
CA ASP A 72 -5.27 -5.63 -6.34
C ASP A 72 -4.50 -5.60 -7.66
N VAL A 73 -3.67 -6.62 -7.91
CA VAL A 73 -2.89 -6.71 -9.14
C VAL A 73 -3.81 -6.98 -10.34
N LEU A 74 -4.77 -7.90 -10.23
CA LEU A 74 -5.73 -8.21 -11.31
C LEU A 74 -6.58 -7.00 -11.70
N GLN A 75 -7.08 -6.26 -10.71
CA GLN A 75 -7.88 -5.05 -10.93
C GLN A 75 -7.07 -3.95 -11.60
N THR A 76 -5.82 -3.76 -11.16
CA THR A 76 -4.91 -2.78 -11.77
C THR A 76 -4.62 -3.11 -13.23
N VAL A 77 -4.39 -4.39 -13.56
CA VAL A 77 -4.20 -4.85 -14.95
C VAL A 77 -5.45 -4.64 -15.80
N ARG A 78 -6.64 -4.82 -15.22
CA ARG A 78 -7.92 -4.58 -15.89
C ARG A 78 -8.26 -3.09 -16.03
N GLY A 79 -7.41 -2.19 -15.55
CA GLY A 79 -7.67 -0.74 -15.54
C GLY A 79 -8.80 -0.33 -14.58
N VAL A 80 -9.22 -1.23 -13.68
CA VAL A 80 -10.24 -0.94 -12.69
C VAL A 80 -9.55 -0.49 -11.41
N THR A 81 -9.81 0.75 -11.02
CA THR A 81 -9.47 1.23 -9.69
C THR A 81 -10.64 0.89 -8.76
N PRO A 82 -10.52 -0.10 -7.87
CA PRO A 82 -11.58 -0.36 -6.92
C PRO A 82 -11.77 0.87 -6.02
N SER A 83 -13.02 1.31 -5.88
CA SER A 83 -13.40 2.35 -4.92
C SER A 83 -13.38 1.74 -3.51
N VAL A 84 -12.20 1.67 -2.92
CA VAL A 84 -12.12 1.37 -1.48
C VAL A 84 -12.57 2.64 -0.77
N SER A 85 -13.69 2.60 -0.06
CA SER A 85 -14.05 3.71 0.83
C SER A 85 -13.00 3.79 1.94
N GLU A 86 -12.22 4.86 1.93
CA GLU A 86 -11.22 5.17 2.94
C GLU A 86 -11.76 6.09 4.03
N GLU A 87 -13.08 6.29 4.07
CA GLU A 87 -13.72 7.13 5.07
C GLU A 87 -13.36 6.67 6.48
N GLY A 88 -12.78 7.58 7.25
CA GLY A 88 -12.36 7.35 8.63
C GLY A 88 -11.10 6.51 8.80
N VAL A 89 -10.41 6.11 7.72
CA VAL A 89 -9.10 5.46 7.84
C VAL A 89 -8.04 6.50 8.22
N ILE A 90 -7.34 6.24 9.32
CA ILE A 90 -6.20 7.05 9.76
C ILE A 90 -4.97 6.63 8.97
N VAL A 91 -4.61 5.35 9.04
CA VAL A 91 -3.45 4.78 8.36
C VAL A 91 -3.64 3.26 8.22
N TYR A 92 -2.91 2.62 7.31
CA TYR A 92 -2.83 1.17 7.22
C TYR A 92 -1.65 0.64 8.03
N SER A 93 -1.91 -0.34 8.89
CA SER A 93 -0.86 -1.03 9.65
C SER A 93 0.14 -1.74 8.71
N THR A 94 1.25 -2.21 9.25
CA THR A 94 2.25 -2.99 8.50
C THR A 94 1.71 -4.27 7.85
N GLY A 95 0.58 -4.79 8.35
CA GLY A 95 -0.15 -5.92 7.75
C GLY A 95 -1.27 -5.50 6.78
N GLY A 96 -1.34 -4.21 6.43
CA GLY A 96 -2.36 -3.63 5.56
C GLY A 96 -3.77 -3.60 6.13
N LYS A 97 -3.93 -3.76 7.45
CA LYS A 97 -5.22 -3.58 8.11
C LYS A 97 -5.48 -2.09 8.34
N PRO A 98 -6.65 -1.55 7.96
CA PRO A 98 -6.98 -0.15 8.22
C PRO A 98 -7.07 0.10 9.72
N ILE A 99 -6.49 1.20 10.16
CA ILE A 99 -6.62 1.73 11.52
C ILE A 99 -7.64 2.86 11.49
N THR A 100 -8.77 2.67 12.15
CA THR A 100 -9.89 3.61 12.21
C THR A 100 -10.25 3.92 13.67
N PRO A 101 -10.82 5.10 13.97
CA PRO A 101 -11.36 5.38 15.29
C PRO A 101 -12.58 4.49 15.55
N ARG A 102 -12.60 3.79 16.69
CA ARG A 102 -13.64 2.82 17.07
C ARG A 102 -14.63 3.35 18.09
N SER A 103 -14.28 4.41 18.82
CA SER A 103 -15.14 5.05 19.80
C SER A 103 -15.31 6.53 19.48
N GLU A 104 -16.35 7.12 20.05
CA GLU A 104 -16.64 8.55 19.90
C GLU A 104 -15.47 9.43 20.35
N ASN A 105 -14.85 9.11 21.50
CA ASN A 105 -13.68 9.85 21.98
C ASN A 105 -12.47 9.72 21.05
N GLN A 106 -12.32 8.59 20.34
CA GLN A 106 -11.27 8.44 19.33
C GLN A 106 -11.59 9.25 18.07
N ARG A 107 -12.86 9.37 17.66
CA ARG A 107 -13.26 10.25 16.55
C ARG A 107 -12.96 11.70 16.87
N ARG A 108 -13.36 12.17 18.06
CA ARG A 108 -13.03 13.51 18.55
C ARG A 108 -11.53 13.79 18.57
N LEU A 109 -10.72 12.80 18.97
CA LEU A 109 -9.26 12.91 18.90
C LEU A 109 -8.75 13.08 17.44
N VAL A 110 -9.30 12.31 16.50
CA VAL A 110 -8.93 12.39 15.07
C VAL A 110 -9.36 13.72 14.45
N GLU A 111 -10.53 14.25 14.84
CA GLU A 111 -11.03 15.55 14.40
C GLU A 111 -10.21 16.69 14.99
N ALA A 112 -9.96 16.68 16.31
CA ALA A 112 -9.16 17.70 16.98
C ALA A 112 -7.74 17.80 16.42
N TYR A 113 -7.16 16.66 15.99
CA TYR A 113 -5.84 16.60 15.34
C TYR A 113 -5.73 17.50 14.10
N GLN A 114 -6.83 17.74 13.37
CA GLN A 114 -6.79 18.59 12.17
C GLN A 114 -6.72 20.09 12.47
N HIS A 115 -7.05 20.50 13.69
CA HIS A 115 -7.29 21.91 14.01
C HIS A 115 -6.57 22.39 15.28
N SER A 116 -5.81 21.52 15.94
CA SER A 116 -5.17 21.81 17.23
C SER A 116 -3.70 21.45 17.21
N ASP A 117 -2.84 22.38 17.61
CA ASP A 117 -1.39 22.14 17.74
C ASP A 117 -1.06 21.22 18.94
N MET A 118 -1.92 21.21 19.97
CA MET A 118 -1.74 20.41 21.18
C MET A 118 -3.08 19.83 21.64
N ILE A 119 -3.08 18.54 22.01
CA ILE A 119 -4.28 17.81 22.43
C ILE A 119 -4.00 17.02 23.71
N PHE A 120 -4.85 17.21 24.72
CA PHE A 120 -4.86 16.40 25.93
C PHE A 120 -5.97 15.34 25.85
N ALA A 121 -5.59 14.08 25.67
CA ALA A 121 -6.53 12.97 25.63
C ALA A 121 -6.58 12.22 26.98
N VAL A 122 -7.72 12.28 27.68
CA VAL A 122 -7.92 11.65 28.99
C VAL A 122 -8.92 10.49 28.91
N GLY A 123 -8.71 9.43 29.68
CA GLY A 123 -9.71 8.36 29.87
C GLY A 123 -9.14 7.08 30.49
N PRO A 124 -9.97 6.04 30.67
CA PRO A 124 -9.57 4.77 31.31
C PRO A 124 -8.46 4.01 30.57
N ALA A 125 -7.70 3.19 31.28
CA ALA A 125 -6.71 2.31 30.65
C ALA A 125 -7.35 1.42 29.57
N GLY A 126 -6.62 1.14 28.49
CA GLY A 126 -7.09 0.28 27.41
C GLY A 126 -8.04 0.94 26.39
N SER A 127 -8.44 2.21 26.55
CA SER A 127 -9.39 2.86 25.62
C SER A 127 -8.79 3.28 24.26
N GLY A 128 -7.57 2.86 23.94
CA GLY A 128 -6.93 3.09 22.63
C GLY A 128 -6.34 4.48 22.37
N LYS A 129 -6.30 5.39 23.36
CA LYS A 129 -5.77 6.77 23.23
C LYS A 129 -4.39 6.82 22.57
N THR A 130 -3.44 6.07 23.13
CA THR A 130 -2.05 6.01 22.65
C THR A 130 -1.97 5.41 21.26
N TYR A 131 -2.74 4.36 20.98
CA TYR A 131 -2.74 3.71 19.68
C TYR A 131 -3.27 4.63 18.57
N THR A 132 -4.37 5.33 18.81
CA THR A 132 -4.92 6.32 17.87
C THR A 132 -3.97 7.50 17.69
N ALA A 133 -3.35 8.02 18.75
CA ALA A 133 -2.37 9.10 18.67
C ALA A 133 -1.14 8.71 17.84
N ILE A 134 -0.60 7.50 18.04
CA ILE A 134 0.51 6.98 17.23
C ILE A 134 0.11 6.83 15.77
N ALA A 135 -1.10 6.32 15.48
CA ALA A 135 -1.58 6.20 14.12
C ALA A 135 -1.68 7.57 13.41
N LEU A 136 -2.15 8.59 14.13
CA LEU A 136 -2.21 9.98 13.65
C LEU A 136 -0.82 10.55 13.39
N ALA A 137 0.15 10.29 14.27
CA ALA A 137 1.53 10.73 14.10
C ALA A 137 2.19 10.06 12.87
N VAL A 138 1.99 8.75 12.67
CA VAL A 138 2.51 8.03 11.51
C VAL A 138 1.91 8.56 10.21
N ARG A 139 0.62 8.93 10.21
CA ARG A 139 -0.04 9.54 9.04
C ARG A 139 0.59 10.88 8.62
N ALA A 140 1.27 11.57 9.54
CA ALA A 140 1.85 12.88 9.30
C ALA A 140 3.26 12.85 8.67
N LEU A 141 3.87 11.67 8.59
CA LEU A 141 5.20 11.43 8.01
C LEU A 141 5.09 11.13 6.51
#